data_AF-A0A5K0Z8U3-F1
#
_entry.id   AF-A0A5K0Z8U3-F1
#
_cell.length_a   1.000
_cell.length_b   1.000
_cell.length_c   1.000
_cell.angle_alpha   90.00
_cell.angle_beta   90.00
_cell.angle_gamma   90.00
#
_symmetry.space_group_name_H-M   'P 1'
#
loop_
_entity.id
_entity.type
_entity.pdbx_description
1 polymer ?
#
loop_
_entity_poly.entity_id
_entity_poly.type
_entity_poly.pdbx_seq_one_letter_code
_entity_poly.pdbx_strand_id
1 'polypeptide(L)'
;KIPNSICRLSSLEKVILGSLRELPEEIGRLTSLKVLQLAEGHMQKIPESVGRLTNLQELKEILCADLKTIPDISNLQALRRLRLSNCYRLMDVPGLSKLRCLESLKLDACEALDMNDMIK
;
A
#
# COMPACT_ATOMS: atom_id res chain seq x y z
N LYS A 1 -14.12 -8.30 -5.90
CA LYS A 1 -13.03 -7.55 -6.57
C LYS A 1 -13.63 -6.26 -7.13
N ILE A 2 -12.90 -5.15 -7.07
CA ILE A 2 -13.36 -3.90 -7.67
C ILE A 2 -13.08 -3.91 -9.19
N PRO A 3 -13.98 -3.37 -10.04
CA PRO A 3 -13.76 -3.36 -11.49
C PRO A 3 -12.65 -2.39 -11.91
N ASN A 4 -11.90 -2.75 -12.96
CA ASN A 4 -10.84 -1.90 -13.54
C ASN A 4 -11.35 -0.54 -14.06
N SER A 5 -12.66 -0.37 -14.26
CA SER A 5 -13.25 0.89 -14.70
C SER A 5 -12.94 2.05 -13.75
N ILE A 6 -12.75 1.79 -12.45
CA ILE A 6 -12.34 2.82 -11.48
C ILE A 6 -11.00 3.46 -11.87
N CYS A 7 -10.09 2.71 -12.49
CA CYS A 7 -8.76 3.16 -12.90
C CYS A 7 -8.79 4.17 -14.06
N ARG A 8 -9.97 4.48 -14.63
CA ARG A 8 -10.17 5.54 -15.63
C ARG A 8 -10.43 6.90 -14.98
N LEU A 9 -10.72 6.95 -13.69
CA LEU A 9 -11.02 8.18 -12.95
C LEU A 9 -9.71 8.84 -12.46
N SER A 10 -8.88 9.30 -13.40
CA SER A 10 -7.51 9.80 -13.14
C SER A 10 -7.44 11.02 -12.21
N SER A 11 -8.55 11.73 -12.00
CA SER A 11 -8.67 12.87 -11.08
C SER A 11 -9.00 12.47 -9.64
N LEU A 12 -9.19 11.17 -9.34
CA LEU A 12 -9.45 10.74 -7.97
C LEU A 12 -8.24 11.02 -7.07
N GLU A 13 -8.45 11.81 -6.03
CA GLU A 13 -7.43 12.08 -5.01
C GLU A 13 -7.54 11.16 -3.80
N LYS A 14 -8.72 10.57 -3.56
CA LYS A 14 -8.98 9.73 -2.41
C LYS A 14 -9.84 8.53 -2.79
N VAL A 15 -9.38 7.34 -2.40
CA VAL A 15 -10.07 6.08 -2.59
C VAL A 15 -10.09 5.35 -1.25
N ILE A 16 -11.30 5.05 -0.76
CA ILE A 16 -11.53 4.20 0.41
C ILE A 16 -12.28 2.97 -0.09
N LEU A 17 -11.70 1.80 0.11
CA LEU A 17 -12.27 0.52 -0.32
C LEU A 17 -12.42 -0.38 0.91
N GLY A 18 -13.62 -0.96 1.07
CA GLY A 18 -13.95 -1.93 2.10
C GLY A 18 -13.92 -3.36 1.56
N SER A 19 -13.53 -4.33 2.40
CA SER A 19 -13.74 -5.77 2.16
C SER A 19 -13.20 -6.31 0.83
N LEU A 20 -12.03 -5.83 0.38
CA LEU A 20 -11.36 -6.33 -0.82
C LEU A 20 -10.27 -7.36 -0.48
N ARG A 21 -10.13 -8.36 -1.35
CA ARG A 21 -9.00 -9.30 -1.33
C ARG A 21 -7.88 -8.90 -2.30
N GLU A 22 -8.24 -8.14 -3.34
CA GLU A 22 -7.32 -7.74 -4.41
C GLU A 22 -7.71 -6.36 -4.95
N LEU A 23 -6.69 -5.58 -5.28
CA LEU A 23 -6.79 -4.35 -6.05
C LEU A 23 -6.72 -4.64 -7.56
N PRO A 24 -7.27 -3.77 -8.41
CA PRO A 24 -7.18 -3.94 -9.85
C PRO A 24 -5.73 -3.71 -10.30
N GLU A 25 -5.22 -4.52 -11.23
CA GLU A 25 -3.84 -4.41 -11.74
C GLU A 25 -3.53 -3.01 -12.30
N GLU A 26 -4.55 -2.26 -12.73
CA GLU A 26 -4.43 -0.91 -13.27
C GLU A 26 -4.52 0.21 -12.21
N ILE A 27 -4.55 -0.09 -10.90
CA ILE A 27 -4.73 0.94 -9.86
C ILE A 27 -3.70 2.07 -9.96
N GLY A 28 -2.48 1.76 -10.42
CA GLY A 28 -1.42 2.74 -10.70
C GLY A 28 -1.75 3.81 -11.75
N ARG A 29 -2.88 3.72 -12.46
CA ARG A 29 -3.37 4.78 -13.37
C ARG A 29 -3.97 5.97 -12.64
N LEU A 30 -4.31 5.82 -11.35
CA LEU A 30 -4.84 6.90 -10.53
C LEU A 30 -3.71 7.83 -10.07
N THR A 31 -3.02 8.48 -11.00
CA THR A 31 -1.81 9.26 -10.71
C THR A 31 -2.06 10.49 -9.85
N SER A 32 -3.30 10.99 -9.73
CA SER A 32 -3.67 12.07 -8.81
C SER A 32 -3.96 11.60 -7.39
N LEU A 33 -3.93 10.27 -7.13
CA LEU A 33 -4.33 9.69 -5.86
C LEU A 33 -3.35 10.08 -4.76
N LYS A 34 -3.89 10.69 -3.70
CA LYS A 34 -3.17 11.11 -2.49
C LYS A 34 -3.45 10.18 -1.32
N VAL A 35 -4.63 9.56 -1.27
CA VAL A 35 -5.05 8.68 -0.16
C VAL A 35 -5.64 7.39 -0.70
N LEU A 36 -5.04 6.26 -0.30
CA LEU A 36 -5.56 4.92 -0.52
C LEU A 36 -5.76 4.22 0.83
N GLN A 37 -7.02 3.90 1.14
CA GLN A 37 -7.42 3.23 2.37
C GLN A 37 -8.13 1.91 2.01
N LEU A 38 -7.66 0.79 2.57
CA LEU A 38 -8.14 -0.56 2.28
C LEU A 38 -8.79 -1.21 3.51
N ALA A 39 -9.81 -0.57 4.05
CA ALA A 39 -10.49 -1.02 5.27
C ALA A 39 -11.09 -2.43 5.13
N GLU A 40 -11.10 -3.19 6.23
CA GLU A 40 -11.90 -4.43 6.38
C GLU A 40 -11.63 -5.54 5.35
N GLY A 41 -10.54 -5.47 4.58
CA GLY A 41 -10.19 -6.45 3.55
C GLY A 41 -8.99 -7.29 3.94
N HIS A 42 -9.12 -8.63 3.94
CA HIS A 42 -7.97 -9.53 4.02
C HIS A 42 -7.25 -9.57 2.66
N MET A 43 -6.39 -8.59 2.42
CA MET A 43 -5.66 -8.46 1.17
C MET A 43 -4.79 -9.69 0.94
N GLN A 44 -4.98 -10.33 -0.21
CA GLN A 44 -4.20 -11.47 -0.70
C GLN A 44 -3.22 -11.05 -1.81
N LYS A 45 -3.49 -9.93 -2.49
CA LYS A 45 -2.61 -9.38 -3.50
C LYS A 45 -2.72 -7.86 -3.58
N ILE A 46 -1.58 -7.18 -3.51
CA ILE A 46 -1.42 -5.77 -3.87
C ILE A 46 -0.62 -5.77 -5.19
N PRO A 47 -1.13 -5.17 -6.27
CA PRO A 47 -0.48 -5.22 -7.58
C PRO A 47 0.73 -4.26 -7.64
N GLU A 48 1.75 -4.63 -8.40
CA GLU A 48 2.99 -3.84 -8.59
C GLU A 48 2.73 -2.40 -9.06
N SER A 49 1.60 -2.17 -9.74
CA SER A 49 1.21 -0.83 -10.19
C SER A 49 0.95 0.15 -9.05
N VAL A 50 0.76 -0.30 -7.80
CA VAL A 50 0.73 0.59 -6.63
C VAL A 50 1.99 1.44 -6.53
N GLY A 51 3.16 0.91 -6.88
CA GLY A 51 4.42 1.68 -6.93
C GLY A 51 4.42 2.84 -7.93
N ARG A 52 3.42 2.96 -8.81
CA ARG A 52 3.27 4.07 -9.78
C ARG A 52 2.49 5.26 -9.22
N LEU A 53 1.90 5.15 -8.03
CA LEU A 53 1.11 6.20 -7.40
C LEU A 53 2.01 7.28 -6.77
N THR A 54 2.83 7.96 -7.57
CA THR A 54 3.89 8.85 -7.08
C THR A 54 3.42 10.03 -6.23
N ASN A 55 2.14 10.42 -6.36
CA ASN A 55 1.50 11.46 -5.54
C ASN A 55 0.85 10.92 -4.24
N LEU A 56 0.93 9.61 -3.98
CA LEU A 56 0.30 8.99 -2.82
C LEU A 56 0.98 9.46 -1.54
N GLN A 57 0.19 10.01 -0.63
CA GLN A 57 0.62 10.55 0.66
C GLN A 57 0.26 9.62 1.83
N GLU A 58 -0.86 8.90 1.70
CA GLU A 58 -1.32 7.95 2.70
C GLU A 58 -1.68 6.61 2.06
N LEU A 59 -1.03 5.56 2.54
CA LEU A 59 -1.41 4.17 2.31
C LEU A 59 -1.71 3.53 3.66
N LYS A 60 -2.99 3.29 3.95
CA LYS A 60 -3.40 2.94 5.32
C LYS A 60 -4.46 1.85 5.38
N GLU A 61 -4.54 1.28 6.57
CA GLU A 61 -5.53 0.26 6.96
C GLU A 61 -5.43 -1.00 6.11
N ILE A 62 -4.23 -1.33 5.63
CA ILE A 62 -4.01 -2.58 4.91
C ILE A 62 -4.01 -3.71 5.93
N LEU A 63 -5.08 -4.50 5.90
CA LEU A 63 -5.18 -5.79 6.59
C LEU A 63 -4.62 -6.88 5.67
N CYS A 64 -3.44 -7.42 5.98
CA CYS A 64 -2.72 -8.28 5.03
C CYS A 64 -2.25 -9.62 5.59
N ALA A 65 -3.18 -10.29 6.27
CA ALA A 65 -3.06 -11.63 6.85
C ALA A 65 -2.25 -12.63 5.99
N ASP A 66 -2.54 -12.69 4.69
CA ASP A 66 -1.94 -13.70 3.80
C ASP A 66 -0.77 -13.18 2.95
N LEU A 67 -0.45 -11.88 3.00
CA LEU A 67 0.65 -11.32 2.21
C LEU A 67 2.00 -11.71 2.81
N LYS A 68 2.88 -12.23 1.95
CA LYS A 68 4.30 -12.44 2.26
C LYS A 68 5.17 -11.22 1.97
N THR A 69 4.74 -10.39 1.03
CA THR A 69 5.39 -9.15 0.62
C THR A 69 4.33 -8.19 0.06
N ILE A 70 4.69 -6.92 -0.07
CA ILE A 70 3.95 -5.93 -0.86
C ILE A 70 4.81 -5.46 -2.05
N PRO A 71 4.22 -4.82 -3.07
CA PRO A 71 4.97 -4.21 -4.16
C PRO A 71 6.09 -3.28 -3.71
N ASP A 72 7.09 -3.08 -4.58
CA ASP A 72 8.12 -2.08 -4.35
C ASP A 72 7.51 -0.66 -4.29
N ILE A 73 7.60 -0.05 -3.12
CA ILE A 73 7.08 1.30 -2.85
C ILE A 73 8.15 2.38 -2.97
N SER A 74 9.36 2.07 -3.44
CA SER A 74 10.48 3.02 -3.54
C SER A 74 10.19 4.27 -4.38
N ASN A 75 9.21 4.21 -5.27
CA ASN A 75 8.80 5.35 -6.10
C ASN A 75 7.75 6.25 -5.43
N LEU A 76 7.19 5.86 -4.27
CA LEU A 76 6.17 6.63 -3.54
C LEU A 76 6.80 7.76 -2.73
N GLN A 77 7.53 8.64 -3.40
CA GLN A 77 8.34 9.69 -2.74
C GLN A 77 7.48 10.74 -2.00
N ALA A 78 6.19 10.85 -2.30
CA ALA A 78 5.24 11.68 -1.56
C ALA A 78 4.63 10.99 -0.32
N LEU A 79 4.93 9.70 -0.07
CA LEU A 79 4.28 8.92 0.98
C LEU A 79 4.74 9.39 2.36
N ARG A 80 3.78 9.88 3.15
CA ARG A 80 3.99 10.39 4.51
C ARG A 80 3.52 9.42 5.57
N ARG A 81 2.49 8.62 5.28
CA ARG A 81 1.90 7.67 6.23
C ARG A 81 1.73 6.31 5.60
N LEU A 82 2.36 5.31 6.23
CA LEU A 82 2.17 3.90 5.93
C LEU A 82 1.63 3.20 7.18
N ARG A 83 0.46 2.54 7.04
CA ARG A 83 -0.11 1.71 8.11
C ARG A 83 -0.45 0.32 7.59
N LEU A 84 0.24 -0.68 8.12
CA LEU A 84 0.00 -2.09 7.87
C LEU A 84 -0.46 -2.73 9.19
N SER A 85 -1.52 -3.53 9.13
CA SER A 85 -2.12 -4.15 10.31
C SER A 85 -2.42 -5.62 10.06
N ASN A 86 -2.22 -6.48 11.07
CA ASN A 86 -2.48 -7.92 11.00
C ASN A 86 -1.79 -8.61 9.82
N CYS A 87 -0.56 -8.19 9.50
CA CYS A 87 0.24 -8.75 8.41
C CYS A 87 1.22 -9.78 8.96
N TYR A 88 0.70 -10.85 9.57
CA TYR A 88 1.48 -11.85 10.30
C TYR A 88 2.41 -12.71 9.43
N ARG A 89 2.24 -12.71 8.10
CA ARG A 89 3.12 -13.39 7.14
C ARG A 89 4.03 -12.45 6.36
N LEU A 90 3.88 -11.14 6.53
CA LEU A 90 4.61 -10.16 5.73
C LEU A 90 6.07 -10.15 6.19
N MET A 91 6.96 -10.58 5.31
CA MET A 91 8.39 -10.70 5.62
C MET A 91 9.19 -9.46 5.23
N ASP A 92 8.70 -8.70 4.23
CA ASP A 92 9.41 -7.54 3.70
C ASP A 92 8.44 -6.46 3.19
N VAL A 93 8.92 -5.21 3.20
CA VAL A 93 8.29 -4.05 2.55
C VAL A 93 9.34 -3.41 1.62
N PRO A 94 9.46 -3.91 0.38
CA PRO A 94 10.50 -3.47 -0.54
C PRO A 94 10.41 -1.96 -0.83
N GLY A 95 11.56 -1.28 -0.79
CA GLY A 95 11.65 0.15 -1.09
C GLY A 95 11.30 1.09 0.07
N LEU A 96 10.94 0.56 1.24
CA LEU A 96 10.59 1.35 2.42
C LEU A 96 11.74 2.28 2.88
N SER A 97 12.97 1.78 2.90
CA SER A 97 14.17 2.58 3.24
C SER A 97 14.47 3.71 2.25
N LYS A 98 13.86 3.70 1.05
CA LYS A 98 14.02 4.74 0.03
C LYS A 98 12.99 5.88 0.17
N LEU A 99 12.03 5.77 1.09
CA LEU A 99 10.99 6.79 1.28
C LEU A 99 11.52 7.98 2.07
N ARG A 100 11.70 9.12 1.39
CA ARG A 100 12.31 10.32 1.99
C ARG A 100 11.34 11.19 2.78
N CYS A 101 10.04 11.05 2.53
CA CYS A 101 8.99 11.86 3.15
C CYS A 101 8.15 11.08 4.17
N LEU A 102 8.54 9.85 4.53
CA LEU A 102 7.78 9.04 5.46
C LEU A 102 7.89 9.62 6.87
N GLU A 103 6.77 10.03 7.44
CA GLU A 103 6.69 10.65 8.76
C GLU A 103 6.08 9.73 9.80
N SER A 104 5.22 8.81 9.36
CA SER A 104 4.57 7.85 10.24
C SER A 104 4.53 6.49 9.59
N LEU A 105 5.22 5.56 10.24
CA LEU A 105 5.12 4.13 9.99
C LEU A 105 4.40 3.50 11.17
N LYS A 106 3.30 2.78 10.92
CA LYS A 106 2.66 1.92 11.91
C LYS A 106 2.59 0.49 11.38
N LEU A 107 3.05 -0.44 12.22
CA LEU A 107 3.10 -1.86 11.95
C LEU A 107 2.43 -2.56 13.14
N ASP A 108 1.13 -2.80 13.03
CA ASP A 108 0.35 -3.42 14.10
C ASP A 108 0.19 -4.91 13.79
N ALA A 109 0.65 -5.81 14.67
CA ALA A 109 0.60 -7.26 14.44
C ALA A 109 1.24 -7.70 13.09
N CYS A 110 2.47 -7.22 12.83
CA CYS A 110 3.31 -7.58 11.68
C CYS A 110 4.56 -8.36 12.15
N GLU A 111 4.35 -9.50 12.79
CA GLU A 111 5.40 -10.20 13.57
C GLU A 111 6.50 -10.85 12.72
N ALA A 112 6.19 -11.22 11.47
CA ALA A 112 7.15 -11.85 10.55
C ALA A 112 8.04 -10.85 9.79
N LEU A 113 7.82 -9.53 9.95
CA LEU A 113 8.51 -8.53 9.17
C LEU A 113 9.96 -8.37 9.64
N ASP A 114 10.90 -8.56 8.73
CA ASP A 114 12.30 -8.29 9.03
C ASP A 114 12.56 -6.77 8.99
N MET A 115 12.70 -6.16 10.16
CA MET A 115 12.99 -4.72 10.29
C MET A 115 14.49 -4.37 10.10
N ASN A 116 15.38 -5.36 9.90
CA ASN A 116 16.82 -5.10 9.84
C ASN A 116 17.25 -4.29 8.60
N ASP A 117 16.50 -4.36 7.50
CA ASP A 117 16.75 -3.56 6.29
C ASP A 117 16.10 -2.16 6.31
N MET A 118 15.46 -1.79 7.43
CA MET A 118 14.82 -0.49 7.62
C MET A 118 15.69 0.54 8.35
N ILE A 119 16.86 0.13 8.86
CA ILE A 119 17.76 0.95 9.71
C ILE A 119 19.07 1.29 8.97
N LYS A 120 19.24 0.84 7.71
CA LYS A 120 20.40 1.16 6.86
C LYS A 120 20.09 2.29 5.91
#